data_AF-A0A1S1LAV4-F1
#
_entry.id   AF-A0A1S1LAV4-F1
#
_cell.length_a   1.000
_cell.length_b   1.000
_cell.length_c   1.000
_cell.angle_alpha   90.00
_cell.angle_beta   90.00
_cell.angle_gamma   90.00
#
_symmetry.space_group_name_H-M   'P 1'
#
loop_
_entity.id
_entity.type
_entity.pdbx_description
1 polymer ?
#
loop_
_entity_poly.entity_id
_entity_poly.type
_entity_poly.pdbx_seq_one_letter_code
_entity_poly.pdbx_strand_id
1 'polypeptide(L)'
;MRGCLWNGKNGQVRVYAFDGTIQRWQKAQQRNFDRMEPTQFGDREGLVAHKAPDQVPGCTVLLPSQSGIAGVMTLPSVALEDQGADMCPFATQIMTTIEPRIP
;
A
#
# COMPACT_ATOMS: atom_id res chain seq x y z
N MET A 1 10.26 9.24 -5.77
CA MET A 1 9.65 7.90 -5.74
C MET A 1 10.24 7.09 -6.89
N ARG A 2 10.77 5.89 -6.62
CA ARG A 2 11.27 4.96 -7.65
C ARG A 2 10.47 3.68 -7.54
N GLY A 3 10.08 3.08 -8.65
CA GLY A 3 9.22 1.91 -8.58
C GLY A 3 8.78 1.39 -9.93
N CYS A 4 7.90 0.40 -9.86
CA CYS A 4 7.30 -0.27 -11.00
C CYS A 4 5.77 -0.25 -10.87
N LEU A 5 5.11 -0.32 -12.01
CA LEU A 5 3.67 -0.32 -12.14
C LEU A 5 3.27 -1.43 -13.10
N TRP A 6 2.26 -2.20 -12.71
CA TRP A 6 1.67 -3.26 -13.52
C TRP A 6 0.18 -3.04 -13.63
N ASN A 7 -0.34 -3.14 -14.85
CA ASN A 7 -1.77 -3.14 -15.13
C ASN A 7 -2.21 -4.58 -15.38
N GLY A 8 -3.32 -4.98 -14.77
CA GLY A 8 -3.95 -6.27 -14.98
C GLY A 8 -5.46 -6.14 -15.08
N LYS A 9 -6.13 -7.27 -15.29
CA LYS A 9 -7.60 -7.32 -15.41
C LYS A 9 -8.32 -6.77 -14.17
N ASN A 10 -7.73 -6.96 -12.99
CA ASN A 10 -8.32 -6.59 -11.70
C ASN A 10 -7.84 -5.21 -11.20
N GLY A 11 -7.25 -4.40 -12.07
CA GLY A 11 -6.76 -3.07 -11.74
C GLY A 11 -5.25 -2.97 -11.81
N GLN A 12 -4.68 -2.15 -10.93
CA GLN A 12 -3.28 -1.74 -11.01
C GLN A 12 -2.54 -2.05 -9.71
N VAL A 13 -1.30 -2.52 -9.83
CA VAL A 13 -0.35 -2.67 -8.74
C VAL A 13 0.80 -1.69 -8.97
N ARG A 14 1.20 -0.98 -7.93
CA ARG A 14 2.40 -0.14 -7.89
C ARG A 14 3.27 -0.61 -6.73
N VAL A 15 4.55 -0.82 -7.00
CA VAL A 15 5.55 -1.09 -5.96
C VAL A 15 6.59 0.02 -6.02
N TYR A 16 6.85 0.68 -4.90
CA TYR A 16 7.73 1.84 -4.87
C TYR A 16 8.59 1.91 -3.61
N ALA A 17 9.73 2.58 -3.74
CA ALA A 17 10.59 3.01 -2.64
C ALA A 17 10.64 4.54 -2.55
N PHE A 18 10.69 5.06 -1.33
CA PHE A 18 10.81 6.49 -1.05
C PHE A 18 11.49 6.75 0.29
N ASP A 19 12.15 7.91 0.38
CA ASP A 19 12.85 8.33 1.58
C ASP A 19 11.87 8.74 2.69
N GLY A 20 12.22 8.45 3.94
CA GLY A 20 11.47 8.84 5.13
C GLY A 20 11.06 7.68 6.02
N THR A 21 10.07 7.94 6.88
CA THR A 21 9.54 6.96 7.85
C THR A 21 8.02 6.85 7.73
N ILE A 22 7.47 5.71 8.16
CA ILE A 22 6.03 5.46 8.10
C ILE A 22 5.27 6.53 8.89
N GLN A 23 5.79 6.95 10.04
CA GLN A 23 5.18 8.00 10.87
C GLN A 23 5.10 9.35 10.14
N ARG A 24 6.16 9.74 9.41
CA ARG A 24 6.15 10.97 8.62
C ARG A 24 5.16 10.89 7.46
N TRP A 25 5.11 9.73 6.79
CA TRP A 25 4.15 9.49 5.71
C TRP A 25 2.72 9.53 6.23
N GLN A 26 2.43 8.86 7.34
CA GLN A 26 1.11 8.79 7.96
C GLN A 26 0.61 10.19 8.32
N LYS A 27 1.45 11.00 8.98
CA LYS A 27 1.12 12.40 9.31
C LYS A 27 0.80 13.24 8.07
N ALA A 28 1.57 13.06 6.99
CA ALA A 28 1.37 13.81 5.75
C ALA A 28 0.12 13.38 4.96
N GLN A 29 -0.31 12.14 5.15
CA GLN A 29 -1.33 11.50 4.31
C GLN A 29 -2.63 11.17 5.04
N GLN A 30 -2.72 11.41 6.35
CA GLN A 30 -3.84 10.99 7.21
C GLN A 30 -5.24 11.25 6.63
N ARG A 31 -5.44 12.39 5.95
CA ARG A 31 -6.74 12.78 5.40
C ARG A 31 -7.17 11.94 4.19
N ASN A 32 -6.26 11.20 3.57
CA ASN A 32 -6.49 10.45 2.34
C ASN A 32 -6.89 8.99 2.61
N PHE A 33 -6.99 8.59 3.88
CA PHE A 33 -7.22 7.20 4.30
C PHE A 33 -8.24 7.19 5.44
N ASP A 34 -9.22 6.30 5.37
CA ASP A 34 -10.24 6.12 6.39
C ASP A 34 -9.84 5.08 7.44
N ARG A 35 -8.94 4.15 7.07
CA ARG A 35 -8.38 3.12 7.94
C ARG A 35 -6.87 3.04 7.77
N MET A 36 -6.14 3.05 8.89
CA MET A 36 -4.69 2.93 8.95
C MET A 36 -4.32 1.98 10.10
N GLU A 37 -3.87 0.78 9.76
CA GLU A 37 -3.70 -0.34 10.68
C GLU A 37 -2.23 -0.78 10.74
N PRO A 38 -1.54 -0.63 11.88
CA PRO A 38 -0.24 -1.26 12.09
C PRO A 38 -0.38 -2.78 11.89
N THR A 39 0.49 -3.38 11.08
CA THR A 39 0.39 -4.80 10.71
C THR A 39 1.78 -5.42 10.64
N GLN A 40 1.95 -6.62 11.18
CA GLN A 40 3.20 -7.35 11.15
C GLN A 40 3.37 -8.11 9.81
N PHE A 41 4.53 -7.95 9.18
CA PHE A 41 4.95 -8.70 7.98
C PHE A 41 6.30 -9.34 8.25
N GLY A 42 6.31 -10.66 8.49
CA GLY A 42 7.54 -11.33 8.96
C GLY A 42 8.04 -10.69 10.25
N ASP A 43 9.27 -10.21 10.24
CA ASP A 43 9.91 -9.55 11.39
C ASP A 43 9.75 -8.01 11.39
N ARG A 44 9.01 -7.45 10.42
CA ARG A 44 8.82 -6.01 10.27
C ARG A 44 7.42 -5.56 10.67
N GLU A 45 7.33 -4.51 11.47
CA GLU A 45 6.09 -3.76 11.66
C GLU A 45 5.87 -2.81 10.47
N GLY A 46 4.70 -2.92 9.85
CA GLY A 46 4.26 -2.11 8.73
C GLY A 46 2.95 -1.38 8.98
N LEU A 47 2.42 -0.79 7.91
CA LEU A 47 1.14 -0.10 7.93
C LEU A 47 0.31 -0.50 6.72
N VAL A 48 -0.93 -0.94 6.95
CA VAL A 48 -1.96 -1.10 5.92
C VAL A 48 -2.88 0.11 5.97
N ALA A 49 -3.06 0.81 4.85
CA ALA A 49 -3.81 2.05 4.78
C ALA A 49 -4.85 1.98 3.64
N HIS A 50 -6.13 1.88 4.01
CA HIS A 50 -7.26 1.86 3.10
C HIS A 50 -7.66 3.29 2.70
N LYS A 51 -7.87 3.53 1.41
CA LYS A 51 -8.19 4.86 0.87
C LYS A 51 -9.57 5.31 1.32
N ALA A 52 -9.68 6.57 1.71
CA ALA A 52 -10.97 7.16 2.07
C ALA A 52 -11.91 7.21 0.85
N PRO A 53 -13.24 7.14 1.04
CA PRO A 53 -14.20 7.06 -0.06
C PRO A 53 -14.21 8.28 -1.01
N ASP A 54 -13.73 9.44 -0.55
CA ASP A 54 -13.61 10.66 -1.35
C ASP A 54 -12.30 10.73 -2.16
N GLN A 55 -11.47 9.69 -2.07
CA GLN A 55 -10.19 9.56 -2.76
C GLN A 55 -10.28 8.49 -3.86
N VAL A 56 -9.24 8.42 -4.71
CA VAL A 56 -9.11 7.31 -5.66
C VAL A 56 -9.08 5.99 -4.88
N PRO A 57 -10.01 5.05 -5.15
CA PRO A 57 -10.11 3.80 -4.40
C PRO A 57 -8.84 2.98 -4.46
N GLY A 58 -8.56 2.27 -3.37
CA GLY A 58 -7.40 1.41 -3.29
C GLY A 58 -6.87 1.22 -1.88
N CYS A 59 -5.70 0.60 -1.81
CA CYS A 59 -5.00 0.39 -0.56
C CYS A 59 -3.50 0.64 -0.74
N THR A 60 -2.87 1.11 0.32
CA THR A 60 -1.43 1.29 0.42
C THR A 60 -0.91 0.47 1.59
N VAL A 61 0.09 -0.38 1.35
CA VAL A 61 0.82 -1.10 2.40
C VAL A 61 2.26 -0.59 2.42
N LEU A 62 2.80 -0.32 3.60
CA LEU A 62 4.14 0.21 3.80
C LEU A 62 4.96 -0.67 4.74
N LEU A 63 6.24 -0.85 4.41
CA LEU A 63 7.23 -1.48 5.27
C LEU A 63 8.50 -0.65 5.38
N PRO A 64 9.13 -0.58 6.56
CA PRO A 64 10.43 0.05 6.70
C PRO A 64 11.49 -0.74 5.92
N SER A 65 12.48 -0.01 5.41
CA SER A 65 13.69 -0.52 4.80
C SER A 65 14.90 0.17 5.43
N GLN A 66 16.10 -0.39 5.27
CA GLN A 66 17.37 0.18 5.77
C GLN A 66 17.56 1.66 5.45
N SER A 67 17.02 2.16 4.33
CA SER A 67 17.18 3.55 3.89
C SER A 67 15.88 4.26 3.51
N GLY A 68 14.74 3.84 4.08
CA GLY A 68 13.47 4.51 3.85
C GLY A 68 12.26 3.59 4.01
N ILE A 69 11.34 3.65 3.05
CA ILE A 69 10.10 2.88 3.07
C ILE A 69 9.87 2.24 1.71
N ALA A 70 9.49 0.97 1.74
CA ALA A 70 8.93 0.26 0.59
C ALA A 70 7.39 0.28 0.69
N GLY A 71 6.72 0.47 -0.45
CA GLY A 71 5.28 0.58 -0.52
C GLY A 71 4.69 -0.26 -1.65
N VAL A 72 3.56 -0.87 -1.36
CA VAL A 72 2.66 -1.48 -2.35
C VAL A 72 1.40 -0.65 -2.38
N MET A 73 0.95 -0.24 -3.57
CA MET A 73 -0.35 0.40 -3.75
C MET A 73 -1.14 -0.35 -4.80
N THR A 74 -2.39 -0.65 -4.47
CA THR A 74 -3.33 -1.36 -5.35
C THR A 74 -4.52 -0.47 -5.64
N LEU A 75 -4.86 -0.29 -6.91
CA LEU A 75 -6.07 0.38 -7.35
C LEU A 75 -6.97 -0.67 -8.01
N PRO A 76 -8.27 -0.70 -7.72
CA PRO A 76 -9.19 -1.62 -8.39
C PRO A 76 -9.36 -1.26 -9.86
N SER A 77 -9.86 -2.20 -10.67
CA SER A 77 -10.49 -1.86 -11.95
C SER A 77 -11.86 -1.26 -11.71
N VAL A 78 -12.44 -0.57 -12.70
CA VAL A 78 -13.79 0.01 -12.61
C VAL A 78 -14.82 -1.01 -12.12
N ALA A 79 -14.79 -2.24 -12.63
CA ALA A 79 -15.72 -3.28 -12.23
C ALA A 79 -15.60 -3.69 -10.75
N LEU A 80 -14.39 -3.66 -10.18
CA LEU A 80 -14.17 -3.94 -8.75
C LEU A 80 -14.49 -2.72 -7.88
N GLU A 81 -14.24 -1.52 -8.40
CA GLU A 81 -14.62 -0.26 -7.77
C GLU A 81 -16.15 -0.17 -7.61
N ASP A 82 -16.92 -0.46 -8.66
CA ASP A 82 -18.38 -0.48 -8.64
C ASP A 82 -18.96 -1.50 -7.64
N GLN A 83 -18.19 -2.53 -7.29
CA GLN A 83 -18.55 -3.55 -6.30
C GLN A 83 -18.13 -3.18 -4.87
N GLY A 84 -17.47 -2.03 -4.68
CA GLY A 84 -16.94 -1.63 -3.38
C GLY A 84 -15.84 -2.56 -2.87
N ALA A 85 -15.05 -3.15 -3.77
CA ALA A 85 -14.03 -4.13 -3.39
C ALA A 85 -12.93 -3.51 -2.51
N ASP A 86 -12.71 -4.11 -1.33
CA ASP A 86 -11.55 -3.77 -0.48
C ASP A 86 -10.29 -4.39 -1.09
N MET A 87 -9.35 -3.53 -1.50
CA MET A 87 -8.10 -3.94 -2.12
C MET A 87 -6.98 -4.24 -1.12
N CYS A 88 -7.18 -3.97 0.18
CA CYS A 88 -6.16 -4.18 1.20
C CYS A 88 -5.72 -5.64 1.39
N PRO A 89 -6.58 -6.66 1.31
CA PRO A 89 -6.14 -8.06 1.35
C PRO A 89 -5.15 -8.39 0.22
N PHE A 90 -5.42 -7.87 -0.99
CA PHE A 90 -4.54 -8.08 -2.14
C PHE A 90 -3.21 -7.33 -2.00
N ALA A 91 -3.23 -6.06 -1.58
CA ALA A 91 -2.01 -5.29 -1.32
C ALA A 91 -1.14 -5.95 -0.23
N THR A 92 -1.77 -6.46 0.83
CA THR A 92 -1.12 -7.17 1.94
C THR A 92 -0.44 -8.45 1.44
N GLN A 93 -1.12 -9.22 0.58
CA GLN A 93 -0.55 -10.43 -0.02
C GLN A 93 0.71 -10.12 -0.84
N ILE A 94 0.68 -9.07 -1.66
CA ILE A 94 1.84 -8.65 -2.45
C ILE A 94 2.97 -8.21 -1.53
N MET A 95 2.70 -7.37 -0.52
CA MET A 95 3.71 -6.91 0.42
C MET A 95 4.36 -8.10 1.15
N THR A 96 3.57 -9.04 1.64
CA THR A 96 4.05 -10.27 2.28
C THR A 96 4.98 -11.05 1.36
N THR A 97 4.66 -11.11 0.06
CA THR A 97 5.47 -11.83 -0.93
C THR A 97 6.82 -11.16 -1.20
N ILE A 98 6.90 -9.83 -1.11
CA ILE A 98 8.13 -9.08 -1.39
C ILE A 98 8.92 -8.74 -0.14
N GLU A 99 8.33 -8.83 1.06
CA GLU A 99 8.97 -8.46 2.34
C GLU A 99 10.39 -9.02 2.50
N PRO A 100 10.66 -10.32 2.24
CA PRO A 100 12.00 -10.88 2.44
C PRO A 100 13.06 -10.30 1.50
N ARG A 101 12.64 -9.55 0.46
CA ARG A 101 13.52 -8.92 -0.53
C ARG A 101 13.71 -7.43 -0.29
N ILE A 102 12.99 -6.84 0.66
CA ILE A 102 13.17 -5.44 1.04
C ILE A 102 14.46 -5.35 1.88
N PRO A 103 15.43 -4.50 1.55
CA PRO A 103 16.63 -4.33 2.35
C PRO A 103 16.30 -3.84 3.76
#